data_AF-A0AAU3DHN9-F1
#
_entry.id   AF-A0AAU3DHN9-F1
#
_cell.length_a   1.000
_cell.length_b   1.000
_cell.length_c   1.000
_cell.angle_alpha   90.00
_cell.angle_beta   90.00
_cell.angle_gamma   90.00
#
_symmetry.space_group_name_H-M   'P 1'
#
loop_
_entity.id
_entity.type
_entity.pdbx_description
1 polymer ?
#
loop_
_entity_poly.entity_id
_entity_poly.type
_entity_poly.pdbx_seq_one_letter_code
_entity_poly.pdbx_strand_id
1 'polypeptide(L)'
;MPEPESSARLSPHLIVPWEAATLTPRSEAPGGSGPDLVQHTDRQGHADALVDGLEKARREATQLVQQTPEDRQPDGFAVRIEAARDHPLSLERLDASGLTLMSSHPQTENTQQDALVWIPFDKVASFSQRIADFTDDTTRGNPKQAVLVANMEQVQRALLEHLWQERQGMPPLDDERWWELWFDPRISPAAVTTLRALAEERHWRVSERAIRVGERLVAHVATTGNELAFLLATNACPAEIRSPTFAEGLYAVDREFRVDLVKDLAARIEPAAPEAPAVCILDTGIAQEHALLKPALHERAYSVLPGSTPADRIGHGTQMAGLALFGDFAAALEAQGPVVLGHGLESVKILNDAHTPNASPRTCAETTANAVATAEIGNGGPAPSGRVFSMAVTRESGEGENGRRHRDPVVGHPGRPGSRHGRHRPG
;
A
#
# COMPACT_ATOMS: atom_id res chain seq x y z
N MET A 1 -23.19 38.93 30.19
CA MET A 1 -22.72 39.10 28.81
C MET A 1 -22.10 37.77 28.40
N PRO A 2 -22.74 37.00 27.51
CA PRO A 2 -22.35 35.64 27.21
C PRO A 2 -21.09 35.60 26.34
N GLU A 3 -20.34 34.50 26.47
CA GLU A 3 -19.16 34.17 25.67
C GLU A 3 -19.53 34.03 24.18
N PRO A 4 -18.63 34.39 23.24
CA PRO A 4 -18.85 34.11 21.83
C PRO A 4 -18.69 32.61 21.56
N GLU A 5 -19.76 32.03 21.02
CA GLU A 5 -19.84 30.65 20.56
C GLU A 5 -18.74 30.33 19.53
N SER A 6 -18.02 29.25 19.77
CA SER A 6 -17.10 28.62 18.82
C SER A 6 -17.90 28.01 17.67
N SER A 7 -18.09 28.76 16.58
CA SER A 7 -18.48 28.15 15.31
C SER A 7 -17.23 27.54 14.68
N ALA A 8 -17.04 26.23 14.83
CA ALA A 8 -16.09 25.48 14.01
C ALA A 8 -16.51 25.61 12.54
N ARG A 9 -15.86 26.51 11.79
CA ARG A 9 -15.98 26.55 10.34
C ARG A 9 -15.26 25.32 9.79
N LEU A 10 -16.00 24.24 9.58
CA LEU A 10 -15.59 23.14 8.72
C LEU A 10 -15.39 23.70 7.32
N SER A 11 -14.14 23.75 6.87
CA SER A 11 -13.76 24.12 5.51
C SER A 11 -14.36 23.10 4.52
N PRO A 12 -15.27 23.52 3.61
CA PRO A 12 -16.05 22.61 2.75
C PRO A 12 -15.26 22.06 1.54
N HIS A 13 -13.94 22.19 1.50
CA HIS A 13 -13.12 21.82 0.33
C HIS A 13 -12.13 20.66 0.60
N LEU A 14 -12.19 20.04 1.78
CA LEU A 14 -11.49 18.79 2.04
C LEU A 14 -12.49 17.77 2.61
N ILE A 15 -13.36 17.28 1.73
CA ILE A 15 -14.08 16.04 2.00
C ILE A 15 -13.13 14.93 1.57
N VAL A 16 -12.57 14.24 2.56
CA VAL A 16 -11.84 13.00 2.36
C VAL A 16 -12.87 11.88 2.59
N PRO A 17 -13.49 11.31 1.54
CA PRO A 17 -14.65 10.43 1.69
C PRO A 17 -14.22 8.99 2.00
N TRP A 18 -13.13 8.80 2.74
CA TRP A 18 -12.63 7.46 3.03
C TRP A 18 -12.28 7.31 4.51
N GLU A 19 -12.77 6.23 5.10
CA GLU A 19 -12.21 5.65 6.32
C GLU A 19 -11.10 4.68 5.91
N ALA A 20 -9.97 4.73 6.63
CA ALA A 20 -8.92 3.75 6.47
C ALA A 20 -9.40 2.39 7.00
N ALA A 21 -9.85 1.52 6.11
CA ALA A 21 -10.00 0.11 6.43
C ALA A 21 -8.61 -0.50 6.60
N THR A 22 -8.35 -1.06 7.78
CA THR A 22 -7.17 -1.87 8.01
C THR A 22 -7.32 -3.15 7.17
N LEU A 23 -6.48 -3.31 6.14
CA LEU A 23 -6.46 -4.49 5.24
C LEU A 23 -5.82 -5.73 5.88
N THR A 24 -5.32 -5.65 7.12
CA THR A 24 -5.11 -6.87 7.89
C THR A 24 -6.48 -7.38 8.30
N PRO A 25 -6.87 -8.62 7.93
CA PRO A 25 -8.11 -9.20 8.43
C PRO A 25 -8.05 -9.22 9.96
N ARG A 26 -8.73 -8.28 10.58
CA ARG A 26 -9.06 -8.34 11.99
C ARG A 26 -10.35 -9.11 12.08
N SER A 27 -10.41 -10.09 12.98
CA SER A 27 -11.71 -10.62 13.37
C SER A 27 -12.57 -9.46 13.86
N GLU A 28 -13.71 -9.24 13.20
CA GLU A 28 -14.71 -8.33 13.73
C GLU A 28 -15.09 -8.83 15.13
N ALA A 29 -15.06 -7.93 16.11
CA ALA A 29 -15.42 -8.27 17.48
C ALA A 29 -16.91 -8.71 17.49
N PRO A 30 -17.25 -9.91 17.98
CA PRO A 30 -18.61 -10.40 17.92
C PRO A 30 -19.50 -9.59 18.84
N GLY A 31 -20.45 -8.87 18.25
CA GLY A 31 -21.56 -8.28 18.99
C GLY A 31 -22.51 -9.38 19.47
N GLY A 32 -22.36 -9.80 20.73
CA GLY A 32 -23.39 -10.33 21.66
C GLY A 32 -24.28 -11.54 21.28
N SER A 33 -24.45 -11.87 20.01
CA SER A 33 -25.18 -13.03 19.50
C SER A 33 -24.16 -14.08 19.07
N GLY A 34 -24.44 -15.36 19.34
CA GLY A 34 -23.64 -16.45 18.78
C GLY A 34 -23.58 -16.37 17.24
N PRO A 35 -22.62 -17.07 16.61
CA PRO A 35 -22.51 -17.07 15.16
C PRO A 35 -23.82 -17.53 14.53
N ASP A 36 -24.28 -16.83 13.49
CA ASP A 36 -25.48 -17.20 12.74
C ASP A 36 -25.15 -18.38 11.82
N LEU A 37 -25.59 -19.58 12.19
CA LEU A 37 -25.22 -20.84 11.55
C LEU A 37 -26.35 -21.38 10.68
N VAL A 38 -26.02 -21.73 9.43
CA VAL A 38 -26.94 -22.42 8.52
C VAL A 38 -27.40 -23.75 9.13
N GLN A 39 -28.70 -23.98 9.09
CA GLN A 39 -29.30 -25.24 9.53
C GLN A 39 -29.43 -26.19 8.35
N HIS A 40 -28.66 -27.28 8.37
CA HIS A 40 -28.65 -28.29 7.31
C HIS A 40 -29.60 -29.43 7.64
N THR A 41 -30.60 -29.66 6.78
CA THR A 41 -31.52 -30.80 6.93
C THR A 41 -30.82 -32.12 6.55
N ASP A 42 -29.96 -32.10 5.55
CA ASP A 42 -29.10 -33.21 5.14
C ASP A 42 -27.63 -32.89 5.46
N ARG A 43 -27.22 -33.11 6.72
CA ARG A 43 -25.83 -32.89 7.15
C ARG A 43 -24.83 -33.83 6.49
N GLN A 44 -25.26 -35.04 6.16
CA GLN A 44 -24.39 -36.03 5.53
C GLN A 44 -24.06 -35.60 4.11
N GLY A 45 -25.09 -35.28 3.30
CA GLY A 45 -24.89 -34.77 1.95
C GLY A 45 -24.06 -33.48 1.91
N HIS A 46 -24.27 -32.57 2.88
CA HIS A 46 -23.47 -31.37 3.02
C HIS A 46 -21.99 -31.65 3.26
N ALA A 47 -21.68 -32.46 4.29
CA ALA A 47 -20.31 -32.81 4.64
C ALA A 47 -19.61 -33.56 3.50
N ASP A 48 -20.31 -34.50 2.85
CA ASP A 48 -19.79 -35.28 1.72
C ASP A 48 -19.44 -34.37 0.53
N ALA A 49 -20.29 -33.38 0.20
CA ALA A 49 -20.02 -32.43 -0.87
C ALA A 49 -18.77 -31.56 -0.60
N LEU A 50 -18.58 -31.10 0.63
CA LEU A 50 -17.41 -30.31 1.02
C LEU A 50 -16.13 -31.16 1.01
N VAL A 51 -16.19 -32.42 1.50
CA VAL A 51 -15.06 -33.36 1.46
C VAL A 51 -14.70 -33.71 0.02
N ASP A 52 -15.67 -33.96 -0.85
CA ASP A 52 -15.45 -34.24 -2.27
C ASP A 52 -14.80 -33.05 -2.98
N GLY A 53 -15.23 -31.83 -2.67
CA GLY A 53 -14.63 -30.59 -3.15
C GLY A 53 -13.16 -30.44 -2.73
N LEU A 54 -12.87 -30.70 -1.44
CA LEU A 54 -11.52 -30.67 -0.90
C LEU A 54 -10.61 -31.74 -1.54
N GLU A 55 -11.09 -32.98 -1.68
CA GLU A 55 -10.32 -34.07 -2.30
C GLU A 55 -10.11 -33.83 -3.80
N LYS A 56 -11.08 -33.22 -4.50
CA LYS A 56 -10.92 -32.77 -5.88
C LYS A 56 -9.82 -31.70 -5.97
N ALA A 57 -9.88 -30.69 -5.10
CA ALA A 57 -8.88 -29.63 -5.06
C ALA A 57 -7.47 -30.20 -4.79
N ARG A 58 -7.35 -31.16 -3.87
CA ARG A 58 -6.09 -31.88 -3.60
C ARG A 58 -5.57 -32.59 -4.83
N ARG A 59 -6.41 -33.37 -5.54
CA ARG A 59 -5.99 -34.10 -6.74
C ARG A 59 -5.47 -33.16 -7.82
N GLU A 60 -6.18 -32.07 -8.09
CA GLU A 60 -5.75 -31.05 -9.06
C GLU A 60 -4.42 -30.41 -8.66
N ALA A 61 -4.27 -30.04 -7.37
CA ALA A 61 -3.03 -29.45 -6.87
C ALA A 61 -1.85 -30.44 -6.97
N THR A 62 -2.04 -31.70 -6.57
CA THR A 62 -1.00 -32.74 -6.69
C THR A 62 -0.54 -32.92 -8.14
N GLN A 63 -1.43 -32.86 -9.12
CA GLN A 63 -1.06 -32.95 -10.54
C GLN A 63 -0.18 -31.78 -10.99
N LEU A 64 -0.48 -30.56 -10.55
CA LEU A 64 0.32 -29.38 -10.85
C LEU A 64 1.70 -29.42 -10.15
N VAL A 65 1.73 -29.84 -8.89
CA VAL A 65 2.97 -29.97 -8.11
C VAL A 65 3.90 -31.02 -8.71
N GLN A 66 3.38 -32.13 -9.25
CA GLN A 66 4.18 -33.15 -9.94
C GLN A 66 4.91 -32.64 -11.19
N GLN A 67 4.43 -31.53 -11.78
CA GLN A 67 5.08 -30.87 -12.92
C GLN A 67 6.14 -29.84 -12.47
N THR A 68 6.24 -29.57 -11.17
CA THR A 68 7.15 -28.59 -10.59
C THR A 68 8.43 -29.28 -10.09
N PRO A 69 9.64 -28.70 -10.34
CA PRO A 69 10.90 -29.22 -9.79
C PRO A 69 10.87 -29.40 -8.27
N GLU A 70 11.45 -30.50 -7.76
CA GLU A 70 11.37 -30.89 -6.33
C GLU A 70 11.83 -29.78 -5.37
N ASP A 71 12.87 -29.01 -5.72
CA ASP A 71 13.42 -27.91 -4.94
C ASP A 71 12.46 -26.70 -4.82
N ARG A 72 11.35 -26.72 -5.57
CA ARG A 72 10.35 -25.64 -5.64
C ARG A 72 8.93 -26.13 -5.35
N GLN A 73 8.74 -27.41 -5.05
CA GLN A 73 7.42 -27.97 -4.75
C GLN A 73 6.89 -27.44 -3.41
N PRO A 74 5.62 -27.01 -3.36
CA PRO A 74 4.96 -26.61 -2.14
C PRO A 74 4.63 -27.81 -1.24
N ASP A 75 4.58 -27.55 0.05
CA ASP A 75 4.13 -28.53 1.05
C ASP A 75 2.59 -28.61 1.16
N GLY A 76 1.87 -27.79 0.40
CA GLY A 76 0.43 -27.64 0.43
C GLY A 76 -0.14 -26.97 -0.82
N PHE A 77 -1.37 -26.51 -0.71
CA PHE A 77 -2.08 -25.84 -1.79
C PHE A 77 -3.14 -24.87 -1.27
N ALA A 78 -3.47 -23.87 -2.07
CA ALA A 78 -4.50 -22.89 -1.76
C ALA A 78 -5.90 -23.40 -2.15
N VAL A 79 -6.86 -23.21 -1.26
CA VAL A 79 -8.26 -23.58 -1.41
C VAL A 79 -9.13 -22.36 -1.19
N ARG A 80 -10.12 -22.16 -2.05
CA ARG A 80 -11.21 -21.20 -1.86
C ARG A 80 -12.35 -21.90 -1.14
N ILE A 81 -12.78 -21.30 -0.04
CA ILE A 81 -13.96 -21.70 0.73
C ILE A 81 -14.97 -20.59 0.61
N GLU A 82 -16.09 -20.86 -0.04
CA GLU A 82 -17.20 -19.91 -0.19
C GLU A 82 -18.20 -20.09 0.95
N ALA A 83 -18.74 -18.98 1.45
CA ALA A 83 -19.75 -18.96 2.49
C ALA A 83 -21.18 -19.08 1.91
N ALA A 84 -22.08 -19.63 2.71
CA ALA A 84 -23.51 -19.43 2.48
C ALA A 84 -23.85 -17.93 2.60
N ARG A 85 -24.77 -17.44 1.76
CA ARG A 85 -25.16 -16.03 1.76
C ARG A 85 -25.70 -15.61 3.13
N ASP A 86 -25.27 -14.44 3.59
CA ASP A 86 -25.60 -13.84 4.90
C ASP A 86 -25.09 -14.62 6.13
N HIS A 87 -24.34 -15.71 5.92
CA HIS A 87 -23.82 -16.58 6.97
C HIS A 87 -22.28 -16.63 6.90
N PRO A 88 -21.58 -15.77 7.65
CA PRO A 88 -20.13 -15.60 7.46
C PRO A 88 -19.31 -16.80 7.93
N LEU A 89 -18.15 -17.00 7.30
CA LEU A 89 -17.18 -18.02 7.67
C LEU A 89 -16.51 -17.69 9.01
N SER A 90 -16.18 -18.73 9.78
CA SER A 90 -15.34 -18.60 10.96
C SER A 90 -13.86 -18.54 10.57
N LEU A 91 -13.39 -17.34 10.17
CA LEU A 91 -12.01 -17.12 9.68
C LEU A 91 -10.94 -17.57 10.69
N GLU A 92 -11.15 -17.37 11.99
CA GLU A 92 -10.23 -17.84 13.05
C GLU A 92 -10.05 -19.37 13.06
N ARG A 93 -11.09 -20.13 12.67
CA ARG A 93 -11.03 -21.60 12.59
C ARG A 93 -10.34 -22.09 11.31
N LEU A 94 -10.22 -21.21 10.32
CA LEU A 94 -9.52 -21.39 9.07
C LEU A 94 -8.04 -20.96 9.13
N ASP A 95 -7.65 -20.17 10.14
CA ASP A 95 -6.25 -19.84 10.47
C ASP A 95 -5.74 -20.64 11.69
N ALA A 96 -6.13 -21.92 11.79
CA ALA A 96 -5.83 -22.76 12.93
C ALA A 96 -5.64 -24.24 12.55
N SER A 97 -5.14 -25.04 13.49
CA SER A 97 -4.95 -26.49 13.32
C SER A 97 -4.05 -26.87 12.12
N GLY A 98 -3.06 -26.03 11.82
CA GLY A 98 -2.12 -26.23 10.71
C GLY A 98 -2.62 -25.69 9.36
N LEU A 99 -3.81 -25.09 9.31
CA LEU A 99 -4.26 -24.29 8.17
C LEU A 99 -3.73 -22.87 8.29
N THR A 100 -3.60 -22.16 7.18
CA THR A 100 -3.22 -20.75 7.17
C THR A 100 -4.21 -19.94 6.34
N LEU A 101 -4.86 -18.96 6.96
CA LEU A 101 -5.72 -18.01 6.25
C LEU A 101 -4.83 -17.07 5.42
N MET A 102 -5.00 -17.12 4.11
CA MET A 102 -4.26 -16.31 3.15
C MET A 102 -4.88 -14.92 3.03
N SER A 103 -6.16 -14.88 2.65
CA SER A 103 -6.97 -13.68 2.43
C SER A 103 -8.46 -14.02 2.51
N SER A 104 -9.31 -13.00 2.57
CA SER A 104 -10.76 -13.17 2.60
C SER A 104 -11.46 -12.00 1.92
N HIS A 105 -12.48 -12.28 1.12
CA HIS A 105 -13.28 -11.27 0.46
C HIS A 105 -14.65 -11.16 1.14
N PRO A 106 -15.09 -9.95 1.54
CA PRO A 106 -16.38 -9.79 2.18
C PRO A 106 -17.52 -10.06 1.19
N GLN A 107 -18.70 -10.39 1.73
CA GLN A 107 -19.91 -10.48 0.92
C GLN A 107 -20.23 -9.12 0.29
N THR A 108 -20.63 -9.15 -0.99
CA THR A 108 -21.18 -8.00 -1.70
C THR A 108 -22.63 -8.28 -2.10
N GLU A 109 -23.29 -7.33 -2.75
CA GLU A 109 -24.63 -7.57 -3.33
C GLU A 109 -24.60 -8.77 -4.30
N ASN A 110 -23.52 -8.90 -5.08
CA ASN A 110 -23.43 -9.87 -6.18
C ASN A 110 -22.60 -11.13 -5.86
N THR A 111 -21.81 -11.12 -4.79
CA THR A 111 -20.90 -12.23 -4.44
C THR A 111 -21.02 -12.61 -2.97
N GLN A 112 -20.99 -13.90 -2.66
CA GLN A 112 -20.88 -14.37 -1.27
C GLN A 112 -19.50 -14.04 -0.68
N GLN A 113 -19.40 -14.07 0.65
CA GLN A 113 -18.10 -14.05 1.30
C GLN A 113 -17.32 -15.31 0.88
N ASP A 114 -16.01 -15.18 0.70
CA ASP A 114 -15.11 -16.32 0.64
C ASP A 114 -13.80 -16.08 1.39
N ALA A 115 -13.06 -17.17 1.58
CA ALA A 115 -11.74 -17.16 2.18
C ALA A 115 -10.78 -18.06 1.39
N LEU A 116 -9.56 -17.58 1.22
CA LEU A 116 -8.46 -18.39 0.73
C LEU A 116 -7.66 -18.95 1.89
N VAL A 117 -7.47 -20.27 1.88
CA VAL A 117 -6.82 -21.02 2.93
C VAL A 117 -5.73 -21.90 2.33
N TRP A 118 -4.52 -21.80 2.85
CA TRP A 118 -3.45 -22.74 2.56
C TRP A 118 -3.64 -24.00 3.40
N ILE A 119 -3.63 -25.15 2.74
CA ILE A 119 -3.77 -26.45 3.37
C ILE A 119 -2.53 -27.28 3.03
N PRO A 120 -1.64 -27.54 4.02
CA PRO A 120 -0.55 -28.49 3.84
C PRO A 120 -1.09 -29.88 3.47
N PHE A 121 -0.40 -30.60 2.59
CA PHE A 121 -0.83 -31.91 2.11
C PHE A 121 -1.01 -32.92 3.26
N ASP A 122 -0.19 -32.82 4.32
CA ASP A 122 -0.28 -33.66 5.51
C ASP A 122 -1.47 -33.31 6.43
N LYS A 123 -2.13 -32.16 6.23
CA LYS A 123 -3.31 -31.71 6.98
C LYS A 123 -4.64 -32.02 6.32
N VAL A 124 -4.67 -32.38 5.04
CA VAL A 124 -5.92 -32.66 4.32
C VAL A 124 -6.77 -33.68 5.06
N ALA A 125 -6.22 -34.85 5.42
CA ALA A 125 -6.98 -35.90 6.10
C ALA A 125 -7.61 -35.42 7.42
N SER A 126 -6.87 -34.61 8.20
CA SER A 126 -7.39 -34.05 9.46
C SER A 126 -8.47 -33.00 9.22
N PHE A 127 -8.40 -32.23 8.14
CA PHE A 127 -9.41 -31.24 7.79
C PHE A 127 -10.67 -31.92 7.24
N SER A 128 -10.53 -32.93 6.37
CA SER A 128 -11.63 -33.78 5.91
C SER A 128 -12.37 -34.44 7.08
N GLN A 129 -11.63 -34.92 8.09
CA GLN A 129 -12.25 -35.48 9.29
C GLN A 129 -13.05 -34.44 10.08
N ARG A 130 -12.52 -33.21 10.25
CA ARG A 130 -13.26 -32.13 10.90
C ARG A 130 -14.54 -31.76 10.15
N ILE A 131 -14.53 -31.83 8.82
CA ILE A 131 -15.73 -31.62 8.01
C ILE A 131 -16.72 -32.77 8.25
N ALA A 132 -16.26 -34.03 8.18
CA ALA A 132 -17.09 -35.21 8.40
C ALA A 132 -17.69 -35.28 9.81
N ASP A 133 -16.97 -34.82 10.84
CA ASP A 133 -17.47 -34.77 12.22
C ASP A 133 -18.75 -33.95 12.36
N PHE A 134 -19.05 -33.00 11.44
CA PHE A 134 -20.29 -32.21 11.42
C PHE A 134 -21.57 -33.04 11.34
N THR A 135 -21.47 -34.25 10.82
CA THR A 135 -22.58 -35.21 10.72
C THR A 135 -23.03 -35.74 12.09
N ASP A 136 -22.12 -35.75 13.07
CA ASP A 136 -22.38 -36.20 14.43
C ASP A 136 -22.80 -35.06 15.36
N ASP A 137 -23.50 -35.41 16.42
CA ASP A 137 -23.80 -34.48 17.52
C ASP A 137 -22.73 -34.54 18.63
N THR A 138 -22.52 -33.38 19.24
CA THR A 138 -21.87 -33.25 20.54
C THR A 138 -22.75 -33.83 21.65
N THR A 139 -22.19 -34.02 22.84
CA THR A 139 -22.96 -34.45 24.03
C THR A 139 -24.09 -33.47 24.42
N ARG A 140 -24.06 -32.24 23.90
CA ARG A 140 -25.09 -31.21 24.11
C ARG A 140 -26.17 -31.20 23.01
N GLY A 141 -26.11 -32.12 22.05
CA GLY A 141 -27.07 -32.24 20.95
C GLY A 141 -26.85 -31.28 19.77
N ASN A 142 -25.81 -30.44 19.81
CA ASN A 142 -25.44 -29.60 18.66
C ASN A 142 -24.48 -30.34 17.73
N PRO A 143 -24.50 -30.10 16.40
CA PRO A 143 -23.53 -30.68 15.48
C PRO A 143 -22.09 -30.38 15.92
N LYS A 144 -21.18 -31.37 15.86
CA LYS A 144 -19.75 -31.09 16.08
C LYS A 144 -19.25 -30.17 14.99
N GLN A 145 -18.20 -29.38 15.27
CA GLN A 145 -17.58 -28.49 14.28
C GLN A 145 -18.57 -27.51 13.58
N ALA A 146 -19.77 -27.26 14.12
CA ALA A 146 -20.79 -26.44 13.46
C ALA A 146 -20.29 -25.04 13.08
N VAL A 147 -19.53 -24.40 13.98
CA VAL A 147 -18.95 -23.07 13.74
C VAL A 147 -17.95 -23.05 12.58
N LEU A 148 -17.28 -24.17 12.30
CA LEU A 148 -16.38 -24.31 11.17
C LEU A 148 -17.15 -24.61 9.87
N VAL A 149 -18.06 -25.59 9.92
CA VAL A 149 -18.55 -26.29 8.72
C VAL A 149 -19.91 -25.79 8.24
N ALA A 150 -20.80 -25.36 9.15
CA ALA A 150 -22.19 -25.10 8.80
C ALA A 150 -22.34 -24.02 7.72
N ASN A 151 -21.50 -22.98 7.78
CA ASN A 151 -21.56 -21.83 6.88
C ASN A 151 -20.73 -21.99 5.61
N MET A 152 -19.99 -23.08 5.46
CA MET A 152 -19.28 -23.37 4.20
C MET A 152 -20.29 -23.84 3.17
N GLU A 153 -20.32 -23.23 2.00
CA GLU A 153 -21.16 -23.64 0.87
C GLU A 153 -20.37 -24.47 -0.15
N GLN A 154 -19.14 -24.04 -0.44
CA GLN A 154 -18.31 -24.67 -1.46
C GLN A 154 -16.83 -24.67 -1.07
N VAL A 155 -16.15 -25.77 -1.39
CA VAL A 155 -14.69 -25.91 -1.27
C VAL A 155 -14.12 -26.27 -2.65
N GLN A 156 -13.17 -25.47 -3.13
CA GLN A 156 -12.51 -25.71 -4.42
C GLN A 156 -11.07 -25.21 -4.43
N ARG A 157 -10.25 -25.68 -5.38
CA ARG A 157 -8.89 -25.19 -5.53
C ARG A 157 -8.90 -23.70 -5.86
N ALA A 158 -8.01 -22.92 -5.24
CA ALA A 158 -7.87 -21.51 -5.55
C ALA A 158 -7.35 -21.32 -6.99
N LEU A 159 -7.82 -20.24 -7.62
CA LEU A 159 -7.40 -19.77 -8.93
C LEU A 159 -6.68 -18.43 -8.74
N LEU A 160 -5.94 -17.99 -9.76
CA LEU A 160 -5.20 -16.74 -9.69
C LEU A 160 -6.12 -15.53 -9.39
N GLU A 161 -7.30 -15.51 -10.00
CA GLU A 161 -8.33 -14.48 -9.79
C GLU A 161 -8.81 -14.38 -8.34
N HIS A 162 -8.84 -15.49 -7.60
CA HIS A 162 -9.25 -15.47 -6.21
C HIS A 162 -8.20 -14.79 -5.31
N LEU A 163 -6.94 -14.68 -5.75
CA LEU A 163 -5.89 -14.01 -4.98
C LEU A 163 -5.92 -12.48 -5.16
N TRP A 164 -6.68 -11.99 -6.15
CA TRP A 164 -6.79 -10.57 -6.48
C TRP A 164 -7.51 -9.79 -5.36
N GLN A 165 -6.91 -8.68 -4.91
CA GLN A 165 -7.45 -7.88 -3.80
C GLN A 165 -7.92 -6.47 -4.21
N GLU A 166 -7.88 -6.13 -5.50
CA GLU A 166 -8.32 -4.81 -5.95
C GLU A 166 -9.84 -4.75 -6.12
N ARG A 167 -10.38 -3.53 -5.97
CA ARG A 167 -11.80 -3.27 -6.26
C ARG A 167 -12.10 -3.32 -7.75
N GLN A 168 -11.13 -2.95 -8.58
CA GLN A 168 -11.26 -3.08 -10.04
C GLN A 168 -11.17 -4.56 -10.42
N GLY A 169 -11.91 -4.94 -11.46
CA GLY A 169 -11.83 -6.29 -12.02
C GLY A 169 -10.40 -6.65 -12.40
N MET A 170 -10.08 -7.94 -12.32
CA MET A 170 -8.77 -8.44 -12.66
C MET A 170 -8.43 -8.05 -14.11
N PRO A 171 -7.20 -7.54 -14.37
CA PRO A 171 -6.78 -7.19 -15.73
C PRO A 171 -6.69 -8.42 -16.65
N PRO A 172 -6.64 -8.22 -17.99
CA PRO A 172 -6.37 -9.30 -18.94
C PRO A 172 -5.11 -10.09 -18.58
N LEU A 173 -5.19 -11.43 -18.67
CA LEU A 173 -4.11 -12.32 -18.25
C LEU A 173 -3.01 -12.51 -19.31
N ASP A 174 -3.25 -12.08 -20.54
CA ASP A 174 -2.32 -12.24 -21.67
C ASP A 174 -1.30 -11.09 -21.76
N ASP A 175 -1.61 -9.93 -21.16
CA ASP A 175 -0.76 -8.75 -21.22
C ASP A 175 0.34 -8.80 -20.16
N GLU A 176 1.58 -8.49 -20.56
CA GLU A 176 2.67 -8.32 -19.61
C GLU A 176 2.45 -7.06 -18.77
N ARG A 177 2.50 -7.21 -17.45
CA ARG A 177 2.38 -6.08 -16.51
C ARG A 177 3.10 -6.38 -15.20
N TRP A 178 3.31 -5.32 -14.42
CA TRP A 178 3.76 -5.45 -13.04
C TRP A 178 2.63 -5.92 -12.14
N TRP A 179 2.94 -6.91 -11.31
CA TRP A 179 2.09 -7.46 -10.26
C TRP A 179 2.78 -7.24 -8.92
N GLU A 180 2.01 -6.83 -7.91
CA GLU A 180 2.46 -6.81 -6.53
C GLU A 180 2.02 -8.11 -5.85
N LEU A 181 2.99 -8.90 -5.38
CA LEU A 181 2.78 -10.20 -4.76
C LEU A 181 3.06 -10.11 -3.27
N TRP A 182 2.09 -10.52 -2.46
CA TRP A 182 2.21 -10.57 -1.01
C TRP A 182 2.34 -12.01 -0.56
N PHE A 183 3.41 -12.31 0.18
CA PHE A 183 3.74 -13.65 0.66
C PHE A 183 3.55 -13.77 2.16
N ASP A 184 3.04 -14.92 2.61
CA ASP A 184 3.06 -15.34 4.02
C ASP A 184 4.32 -16.16 4.31
N PRO A 185 5.23 -15.71 5.19
CA PRO A 185 6.34 -16.54 5.64
C PRO A 185 5.90 -17.82 6.38
N ARG A 186 4.66 -17.90 6.88
CA ARG A 186 4.09 -19.14 7.47
C ARG A 186 3.82 -20.21 6.42
N ILE A 187 3.52 -19.80 5.18
CA ILE A 187 3.30 -20.70 4.03
C ILE A 187 4.63 -21.11 3.44
N SER A 188 5.48 -20.13 3.13
CA SER A 188 6.81 -20.39 2.59
C SER A 188 7.78 -19.27 2.98
N PRO A 189 8.72 -19.54 3.90
CA PRO A 189 9.79 -18.59 4.22
C PRO A 189 10.71 -18.28 3.03
N ALA A 190 10.76 -19.18 2.03
CA ALA A 190 11.62 -19.09 0.87
C ALA A 190 10.93 -18.48 -0.38
N ALA A 191 9.67 -18.04 -0.26
CA ALA A 191 8.85 -17.63 -1.41
C ALA A 191 9.52 -16.62 -2.34
N VAL A 192 10.12 -15.56 -1.79
CA VAL A 192 10.82 -14.53 -2.58
C VAL A 192 12.07 -15.10 -3.27
N THR A 193 12.79 -16.01 -2.62
CA THR A 193 13.96 -16.67 -3.22
C THR A 193 13.54 -17.58 -4.38
N THR A 194 12.47 -18.37 -4.19
CA THR A 194 11.89 -19.20 -5.25
C THR A 194 11.36 -18.35 -6.41
N LEU A 195 10.69 -17.23 -6.13
CA LEU A 195 10.22 -16.28 -7.14
C LEU A 195 11.38 -15.78 -8.02
N ARG A 196 12.51 -15.40 -7.41
CA ARG A 196 13.69 -14.92 -8.15
C ARG A 196 14.30 -16.01 -9.03
N ALA A 197 14.44 -17.23 -8.51
CA ALA A 197 14.93 -18.36 -9.30
C ALA A 197 14.02 -18.68 -10.50
N LEU A 198 12.69 -18.63 -10.30
CA LEU A 198 11.72 -18.81 -11.38
C LEU A 198 11.78 -17.67 -12.41
N ALA A 199 11.95 -16.43 -11.94
CA ALA A 199 12.08 -15.28 -12.82
C ALA A 199 13.34 -15.33 -13.68
N GLU A 200 14.48 -15.79 -13.15
CA GLU A 200 15.70 -16.01 -13.93
C GLU A 200 15.49 -17.05 -15.04
N GLU A 201 14.81 -18.16 -14.73
CA GLU A 201 14.53 -19.23 -15.69
C GLU A 201 13.52 -18.83 -16.77
N ARG A 202 12.48 -18.08 -16.38
CA ARG A 202 11.38 -17.67 -17.27
C ARG A 202 11.57 -16.29 -17.89
N HIS A 203 12.71 -15.65 -17.63
CA HIS A 203 13.03 -14.30 -18.07
C HIS A 203 12.01 -13.23 -17.64
N TRP A 204 11.40 -13.40 -16.45
CA TRP A 204 10.54 -12.39 -15.85
C TRP A 204 11.39 -11.30 -15.21
N ARG A 205 10.87 -10.06 -15.15
CA ARG A 205 11.53 -8.98 -14.43
C ARG A 205 11.03 -8.95 -12.99
N VAL A 206 11.91 -8.91 -12.00
CA VAL A 206 11.55 -8.85 -10.58
C VAL A 206 12.23 -7.64 -9.94
N SER A 207 11.56 -7.00 -8.97
CA SER A 207 12.19 -5.93 -8.20
C SER A 207 13.40 -6.43 -7.39
N GLU A 208 14.48 -5.65 -7.34
CA GLU A 208 15.70 -6.01 -6.59
C GLU A 208 15.42 -6.25 -5.09
N ARG A 209 14.44 -5.53 -4.55
CA ARG A 209 14.07 -5.60 -3.13
C ARG A 209 12.68 -6.18 -2.96
N ALA A 210 12.56 -7.04 -1.95
CA ALA A 210 11.29 -7.35 -1.31
C ALA A 210 11.17 -6.52 -0.03
N ILE A 211 9.98 -6.01 0.24
CA ILE A 211 9.68 -5.16 1.40
C ILE A 211 8.92 -6.00 2.42
N ARG A 212 9.17 -5.76 3.71
CA ARG A 212 8.38 -6.37 4.78
C ARG A 212 7.32 -5.39 5.23
N VAL A 213 6.05 -5.81 5.16
CA VAL A 213 4.90 -5.03 5.63
C VAL A 213 4.16 -5.86 6.66
N GLY A 214 4.28 -5.48 7.94
CA GLY A 214 3.81 -6.31 9.05
C GLY A 214 4.48 -7.69 9.04
N GLU A 215 3.67 -8.74 8.98
CA GLU A 215 4.12 -10.13 8.92
C GLU A 215 4.29 -10.65 7.47
N ARG A 216 3.95 -9.85 6.46
CA ARG A 216 4.00 -10.23 5.04
C ARG A 216 5.29 -9.75 4.38
N LEU A 217 5.68 -10.43 3.30
CA LEU A 217 6.72 -9.98 2.37
C LEU A 217 6.07 -9.56 1.06
N VAL A 218 6.45 -8.41 0.53
CA VAL A 218 5.92 -7.86 -0.73
C VAL A 218 7.05 -7.84 -1.75
N ALA A 219 6.81 -8.40 -2.93
CA ALA A 219 7.72 -8.30 -4.07
C ALA A 219 6.94 -7.99 -5.35
N HIS A 220 7.62 -7.39 -6.32
CA HIS A 220 7.02 -7.05 -7.60
C HIS A 220 7.62 -7.90 -8.71
N VAL A 221 6.77 -8.37 -9.62
CA VAL A 221 7.20 -9.12 -10.81
C VAL A 221 6.45 -8.60 -12.04
N ALA A 222 7.16 -8.43 -13.16
CA ALA A 222 6.57 -8.15 -14.46
C ALA A 222 6.47 -9.44 -15.27
N THR A 223 5.24 -9.86 -15.55
CA THR A 223 4.91 -11.05 -16.35
C THR A 223 3.44 -11.02 -16.77
N THR A 224 2.98 -11.99 -17.54
CA THR A 224 1.56 -12.17 -17.86
C THR A 224 0.84 -12.87 -16.71
N GLY A 225 -0.47 -12.68 -16.59
CA GLY A 225 -1.27 -13.42 -15.60
C GLY A 225 -1.22 -14.94 -15.82
N ASN A 226 -1.19 -15.37 -17.08
CA ASN A 226 -1.06 -16.80 -17.42
C ASN A 226 0.24 -17.41 -16.89
N GLU A 227 1.36 -16.68 -17.00
CA GLU A 227 2.64 -17.11 -16.45
C GLU A 227 2.63 -17.06 -14.91
N LEU A 228 2.00 -16.04 -14.33
CA LEU A 228 1.87 -15.89 -12.88
C LEU A 228 1.08 -17.03 -12.22
N ALA A 229 0.09 -17.61 -12.93
CA ALA A 229 -0.69 -18.75 -12.45
C ALA A 229 0.19 -19.97 -12.09
N PHE A 230 1.38 -20.10 -12.69
CA PHE A 230 2.34 -21.15 -12.36
C PHE A 230 2.77 -21.09 -10.89
N LEU A 231 2.85 -19.89 -10.29
CA LEU A 231 3.30 -19.71 -8.91
C LEU A 231 2.43 -20.47 -7.89
N LEU A 232 1.14 -20.67 -8.18
CA LEU A 232 0.21 -21.37 -7.30
C LEU A 232 0.60 -22.84 -7.04
N ALA A 233 1.42 -23.41 -7.91
CA ALA A 233 1.93 -24.78 -7.79
C ALA A 233 3.36 -24.85 -7.23
N THR A 234 3.89 -23.75 -6.69
CA THR A 234 5.28 -23.63 -6.23
C THR A 234 5.37 -23.11 -4.79
N ASN A 235 6.55 -23.22 -4.20
CA ASN A 235 6.92 -22.53 -2.95
C ASN A 235 6.90 -21.00 -3.03
N ALA A 236 6.58 -20.41 -4.18
CA ALA A 236 6.35 -18.98 -4.39
C ALA A 236 4.86 -18.64 -4.58
N CYS A 237 3.93 -19.43 -4.05
CA CYS A 237 2.51 -19.10 -4.05
C CYS A 237 2.24 -17.84 -3.20
N PRO A 238 1.68 -16.75 -3.77
CA PRO A 238 1.33 -15.57 -2.99
C PRO A 238 0.05 -15.80 -2.17
N ALA A 239 -0.09 -15.07 -1.07
CA ALA A 239 -1.33 -14.97 -0.28
C ALA A 239 -2.32 -13.96 -0.88
N GLU A 240 -1.79 -12.91 -1.52
CA GLU A 240 -2.56 -11.86 -2.18
C GLU A 240 -1.81 -11.35 -3.41
N ILE A 241 -2.57 -10.89 -4.41
CA ILE A 241 -2.09 -10.23 -5.62
C ILE A 241 -2.80 -8.89 -5.76
N ARG A 242 -2.01 -7.84 -6.05
CA ARG A 242 -2.49 -6.47 -6.16
C ARG A 242 -1.96 -5.78 -7.41
N SER A 243 -2.64 -4.70 -7.78
CA SER A 243 -2.05 -3.72 -8.67
C SER A 243 -0.94 -3.01 -7.89
N PRO A 244 0.26 -2.82 -8.46
CA PRO A 244 1.30 -2.09 -7.75
C PRO A 244 0.85 -0.65 -7.47
N THR A 245 0.68 -0.28 -6.21
CA THR A 245 0.46 1.12 -5.82
C THR A 245 1.79 1.86 -5.78
N PHE A 246 2.14 2.54 -6.87
CA PHE A 246 3.39 3.29 -6.99
C PHE A 246 3.34 4.65 -6.26
N ALA A 247 3.18 4.65 -4.93
CA ALA A 247 3.46 5.83 -4.09
C ALA A 247 4.88 5.79 -3.48
N GLU A 248 5.40 4.60 -3.15
CA GLU A 248 6.77 4.39 -2.63
C GLU A 248 7.74 3.76 -3.68
N GLY A 249 7.21 3.22 -4.78
CA GLY A 249 7.99 2.45 -5.76
C GLY A 249 9.02 3.25 -6.56
N LEU A 250 8.84 4.55 -6.75
CA LEU A 250 9.81 5.41 -7.46
C LEU A 250 11.16 5.58 -6.75
N TYR A 251 11.29 5.14 -5.49
CA TYR A 251 12.59 5.10 -4.81
C TYR A 251 13.17 3.68 -4.71
N ALA A 252 12.37 2.65 -5.00
CA ALA A 252 12.74 1.24 -4.88
C ALA A 252 13.01 0.53 -6.23
N VAL A 253 12.65 1.14 -7.36
CA VAL A 253 13.06 0.67 -8.70
C VAL A 253 14.46 1.16 -9.08
N ASP A 254 15.17 0.31 -9.81
CA ASP A 254 16.51 0.59 -10.35
C ASP A 254 16.50 1.92 -11.10
N ARG A 255 17.61 2.64 -10.99
CA ARG A 255 17.76 3.97 -11.58
C ARG A 255 17.43 3.98 -13.08
N GLU A 256 17.72 2.90 -13.77
CA GLU A 256 17.46 2.74 -15.21
C GLU A 256 15.96 2.70 -15.51
N PHE A 257 15.19 1.88 -14.78
CA PHE A 257 13.74 1.81 -14.96
C PHE A 257 13.04 3.14 -14.63
N ARG A 258 13.53 3.88 -13.64
CA ARG A 258 13.02 5.24 -13.34
C ARG A 258 13.26 6.21 -14.48
N VAL A 259 14.41 6.12 -15.13
CA VAL A 259 14.72 6.96 -16.29
C VAL A 259 13.79 6.64 -17.45
N ASP A 260 13.48 5.36 -17.69
CA ASP A 260 12.60 4.96 -18.77
C ASP A 260 11.14 5.34 -18.50
N LEU A 261 10.65 5.18 -17.27
CA LEU A 261 9.33 5.68 -16.87
C LEU A 261 9.20 7.20 -17.04
N VAL A 262 10.22 7.95 -16.65
CA VAL A 262 10.25 9.41 -16.80
C VAL A 262 10.27 9.80 -18.28
N LYS A 263 11.04 9.10 -19.12
CA LYS A 263 11.07 9.35 -20.57
C LYS A 263 9.74 9.03 -21.24
N ASP A 264 9.13 7.90 -20.89
CA ASP A 264 7.83 7.48 -21.41
C ASP A 264 6.76 8.53 -21.06
N LEU A 265 6.64 8.88 -19.77
CA LEU A 265 5.69 9.90 -19.35
C LEU A 265 5.99 11.26 -20.01
N ALA A 266 7.26 11.66 -20.09
CA ALA A 266 7.64 12.91 -20.76
C ALA A 266 7.21 12.94 -22.23
N ALA A 267 7.26 11.81 -22.94
CA ALA A 267 6.85 11.71 -24.34
C ALA A 267 5.32 11.79 -24.52
N ARG A 268 4.55 11.51 -23.46
CA ARG A 268 3.07 11.53 -23.47
C ARG A 268 2.48 12.82 -22.93
N ILE A 269 3.29 13.70 -22.31
CA ILE A 269 2.80 14.97 -21.77
C ILE A 269 2.41 15.92 -22.91
N GLU A 270 1.17 16.38 -22.85
CA GLU A 270 0.69 17.52 -23.63
C GLU A 270 0.66 18.74 -22.71
N PRO A 271 1.61 19.69 -22.86
CA PRO A 271 1.68 20.84 -21.97
C PRO A 271 0.48 21.77 -22.17
N ALA A 272 0.10 22.44 -21.08
CA ALA A 272 -0.86 23.52 -21.15
C ALA A 272 -0.33 24.65 -22.04
N ALA A 273 -1.25 25.47 -22.57
CA ALA A 273 -0.84 26.70 -23.26
C ALA A 273 -0.03 27.61 -22.31
N PRO A 274 0.95 28.38 -22.81
CA PRO A 274 1.75 29.26 -21.96
C PRO A 274 0.92 30.25 -21.13
N GLU A 275 -0.23 30.67 -21.65
CA GLU A 275 -1.19 31.57 -21.01
C GLU A 275 -2.21 30.86 -20.12
N ALA A 276 -2.18 29.52 -20.00
CA ALA A 276 -3.05 28.79 -19.08
C ALA A 276 -2.79 29.23 -17.62
N PRO A 277 -3.72 28.97 -16.68
CA PRO A 277 -3.47 29.21 -15.27
C PRO A 277 -2.19 28.50 -14.81
N ALA A 278 -1.49 29.07 -13.83
CA ALA A 278 -0.27 28.48 -13.30
C ALA A 278 -0.28 28.38 -11.78
N VAL A 279 0.40 27.36 -11.27
CA VAL A 279 0.71 27.24 -9.84
C VAL A 279 2.12 27.77 -9.60
N CYS A 280 2.23 28.83 -8.80
CA CYS A 280 3.49 29.45 -8.41
C CYS A 280 3.98 28.89 -7.07
N ILE A 281 5.05 28.09 -7.14
CA ILE A 281 5.67 27.41 -6.01
C ILE A 281 6.70 28.32 -5.33
N LEU A 282 6.46 28.68 -4.07
CA LEU A 282 7.37 29.46 -3.24
C LEU A 282 8.16 28.51 -2.32
N ASP A 283 9.38 28.10 -2.73
CA ASP A 283 10.12 27.02 -2.05
C ASP A 283 11.66 27.10 -2.24
N THR A 284 12.38 25.98 -2.22
CA THR A 284 13.85 25.85 -2.39
C THR A 284 14.34 26.06 -3.82
N GLY A 285 13.44 26.27 -4.78
CA GLY A 285 13.70 26.42 -6.21
C GLY A 285 13.04 25.31 -7.03
N ILE A 286 13.47 25.15 -8.28
CA ILE A 286 13.02 24.05 -9.15
C ILE A 286 14.15 23.51 -10.03
N ALA A 287 14.12 22.21 -10.32
CA ALA A 287 14.92 21.59 -11.38
C ALA A 287 14.34 21.96 -12.76
N GLN A 288 14.73 23.12 -13.30
CA GLN A 288 14.18 23.71 -14.54
C GLN A 288 14.28 22.78 -15.77
N GLU A 289 15.34 21.97 -15.84
CA GLU A 289 15.59 21.04 -16.94
C GLU A 289 15.01 19.63 -16.70
N HIS A 290 14.21 19.44 -15.64
CA HIS A 290 13.58 18.15 -15.37
C HIS A 290 12.56 17.83 -16.47
N ALA A 291 12.69 16.66 -17.12
CA ALA A 291 11.93 16.29 -18.31
C ALA A 291 10.40 16.43 -18.15
N LEU A 292 9.88 16.13 -16.95
CA LEU A 292 8.44 16.23 -16.65
C LEU A 292 7.95 17.64 -16.31
N LEU A 293 8.85 18.53 -15.90
CA LEU A 293 8.48 19.87 -15.40
C LEU A 293 8.76 20.96 -16.43
N LYS A 294 9.85 20.82 -17.20
CA LYS A 294 10.27 21.79 -18.22
C LYS A 294 9.13 22.18 -19.18
N PRO A 295 8.31 21.25 -19.71
CA PRO A 295 7.23 21.61 -20.63
C PRO A 295 6.17 22.53 -20.01
N ALA A 296 5.94 22.45 -18.70
CA ALA A 296 4.93 23.22 -17.99
C ALA A 296 5.47 24.51 -17.36
N LEU A 297 6.80 24.68 -17.29
CA LEU A 297 7.43 25.81 -16.59
C LEU A 297 7.44 27.10 -17.42
N HIS A 298 7.51 26.98 -18.75
CA HIS A 298 7.59 28.10 -19.70
C HIS A 298 8.62 29.19 -19.28
N GLU A 299 9.79 28.76 -18.80
CA GLU A 299 10.87 29.63 -18.31
C GLU A 299 10.53 30.51 -17.10
N ARG A 300 9.44 30.23 -16.38
CA ARG A 300 9.00 31.02 -15.21
C ARG A 300 9.59 30.52 -13.89
N ALA A 301 10.92 30.58 -13.80
CA ALA A 301 11.64 30.26 -12.59
C ALA A 301 12.49 31.45 -12.12
N TYR A 302 12.35 31.80 -10.84
CA TYR A 302 12.91 33.02 -10.26
C TYR A 302 13.60 32.75 -8.92
N SER A 303 14.39 33.71 -8.46
CA SER A 303 14.96 33.71 -7.12
C SER A 303 14.93 35.13 -6.57
N VAL A 304 14.43 35.28 -5.35
CA VAL A 304 14.46 36.57 -4.62
C VAL A 304 15.64 36.64 -3.64
N LEU A 305 16.50 35.63 -3.65
CA LEU A 305 17.67 35.53 -2.79
C LEU A 305 18.87 36.15 -3.52
N PRO A 306 19.56 37.14 -2.92
CA PRO A 306 20.70 37.81 -3.54
C PRO A 306 21.80 36.82 -3.95
N GLY A 307 22.25 36.89 -5.21
CA GLY A 307 23.31 36.04 -5.74
C GLY A 307 22.93 34.56 -5.94
N SER A 308 21.65 34.22 -5.83
CA SER A 308 21.14 32.86 -6.00
C SER A 308 20.42 32.70 -7.33
N THR A 309 20.41 31.48 -7.85
CA THR A 309 19.64 31.10 -9.05
C THR A 309 18.34 30.41 -8.64
N PRO A 310 17.36 30.24 -9.55
CA PRO A 310 16.13 29.50 -9.28
C PRO A 310 16.35 27.99 -9.06
N ALA A 311 17.58 27.49 -9.22
CA ALA A 311 17.88 26.07 -9.17
C ALA A 311 17.62 25.48 -7.77
N ASP A 312 16.96 24.32 -7.75
CA ASP A 312 16.75 23.56 -6.54
C ASP A 312 17.96 22.65 -6.25
N ARG A 313 18.64 22.90 -5.12
CA ARG A 313 19.74 22.05 -4.64
C ARG A 313 19.34 21.15 -3.48
N ILE A 314 18.12 21.30 -2.97
CA ILE A 314 17.59 20.56 -1.83
C ILE A 314 16.60 19.49 -2.31
N GLY A 315 15.81 19.81 -3.34
CA GLY A 315 14.85 18.90 -3.99
C GLY A 315 13.39 19.14 -3.57
N HIS A 316 13.14 19.86 -2.48
CA HIS A 316 11.80 20.04 -1.92
C HIS A 316 10.87 20.80 -2.89
N GLY A 317 11.32 21.95 -3.41
CA GLY A 317 10.54 22.71 -4.38
C GLY A 317 10.27 21.95 -5.68
N THR A 318 11.21 21.12 -6.13
CA THR A 318 11.02 20.24 -7.29
C THR A 318 9.97 19.16 -7.03
N GLN A 319 9.94 18.58 -5.83
CA GLN A 319 8.91 17.61 -5.42
C GLN A 319 7.53 18.27 -5.34
N MET A 320 7.44 19.46 -4.74
CA MET A 320 6.19 20.23 -4.67
C MET A 320 5.68 20.62 -6.06
N ALA A 321 6.57 20.96 -6.98
CA ALA A 321 6.20 21.25 -8.36
C ALA A 321 5.62 20.03 -9.09
N GLY A 322 6.20 18.84 -8.88
CA GLY A 322 5.64 17.60 -9.42
C GLY A 322 4.25 17.30 -8.88
N LEU A 323 4.07 17.41 -7.56
CA LEU A 323 2.76 17.20 -6.92
C LEU A 323 1.72 18.22 -7.42
N ALA A 324 2.09 19.49 -7.53
CA ALA A 324 1.20 20.54 -8.00
C ALA A 324 0.80 20.35 -9.48
N LEU A 325 1.68 19.77 -10.30
CA LEU A 325 1.43 19.59 -11.72
C LEU A 325 0.55 18.37 -12.01
N PHE A 326 0.85 17.24 -11.38
CA PHE A 326 0.20 15.96 -11.69
C PHE A 326 -0.88 15.57 -10.68
N GLY A 327 -0.84 16.08 -9.45
CA GLY A 327 -1.68 15.61 -8.36
C GLY A 327 -1.38 14.14 -8.06
N ASP A 328 -2.20 13.24 -8.61
CA ASP A 328 -1.94 11.81 -8.58
C ASP A 328 -0.88 11.43 -9.64
N PHE A 329 0.38 11.47 -9.23
CA PHE A 329 1.51 11.12 -10.08
C PHE A 329 1.49 9.65 -10.53
N ALA A 330 0.93 8.74 -9.74
CA ALA A 330 0.84 7.32 -10.08
C ALA A 330 -0.15 7.12 -11.24
N ALA A 331 -1.30 7.77 -11.18
CA ALA A 331 -2.27 7.76 -12.28
C ALA A 331 -1.67 8.28 -13.60
N ALA A 332 -0.82 9.31 -13.54
CA ALA A 332 -0.13 9.83 -14.73
C ALA A 332 0.86 8.82 -15.33
N LEU A 333 1.58 8.07 -14.48
CA LEU A 333 2.50 7.01 -14.92
C LEU A 333 1.77 5.81 -15.52
N GLU A 334 0.63 5.42 -14.95
CA GLU A 334 -0.18 4.29 -15.42
C GLU A 334 -0.98 4.57 -16.69
N ALA A 335 -1.19 5.84 -17.02
CA ALA A 335 -1.92 6.24 -18.22
C ALA A 335 -1.23 5.70 -19.49
N GLN A 336 -1.99 4.97 -20.32
CA GLN A 336 -1.49 4.45 -21.60
C GLN A 336 -1.55 5.49 -22.74
N GLY A 337 -2.25 6.61 -22.53
CA GLY A 337 -2.46 7.67 -23.51
C GLY A 337 -1.81 9.01 -23.14
N PRO A 338 -2.10 10.08 -23.92
CA PRO A 338 -1.62 11.42 -23.63
C PRO A 338 -2.05 11.91 -22.25
N VAL A 339 -1.14 12.59 -21.55
CA VAL A 339 -1.39 13.24 -20.25
C VAL A 339 -1.50 14.74 -20.50
N VAL A 340 -2.74 15.22 -20.60
CA VAL A 340 -3.04 16.62 -20.91
C VAL A 340 -3.00 17.45 -19.63
N LEU A 341 -2.07 18.40 -19.57
CA LEU A 341 -1.92 19.31 -18.44
C LEU A 341 -2.89 20.49 -18.58
N GLY A 342 -3.70 20.73 -17.54
CA GLY A 342 -4.67 21.84 -17.51
C GLY A 342 -4.07 23.19 -17.08
N HIS A 343 -2.86 23.18 -16.52
CA HIS A 343 -2.19 24.34 -15.97
C HIS A 343 -0.66 24.23 -16.11
N GLY A 344 0.01 25.38 -16.00
CA GLY A 344 1.47 25.47 -15.97
C GLY A 344 2.03 25.59 -14.56
N LEU A 345 3.36 25.73 -14.49
CA LEU A 345 4.12 25.98 -13.27
C LEU A 345 4.81 27.33 -13.33
N GLU A 346 5.06 27.85 -12.14
CA GLU A 346 6.04 28.90 -11.85
C GLU A 346 6.77 28.52 -10.56
N SER A 347 8.01 28.99 -10.40
CA SER A 347 8.78 28.77 -9.18
C SER A 347 9.49 30.03 -8.76
N VAL A 348 9.42 30.38 -7.48
CA VAL A 348 10.23 31.44 -6.89
C VAL A 348 10.98 30.85 -5.70
N LYS A 349 12.31 30.86 -5.79
CA LYS A 349 13.18 30.42 -4.70
C LYS A 349 13.17 31.46 -3.57
N ILE A 350 12.71 31.04 -2.40
CA ILE A 350 12.64 31.85 -1.17
C ILE A 350 13.48 31.28 -0.02
N LEU A 351 13.96 30.03 -0.14
CA LEU A 351 14.82 29.38 0.85
C LEU A 351 16.25 29.20 0.34
N ASN A 352 17.22 29.50 1.21
CA ASN A 352 18.64 29.29 0.95
C ASN A 352 18.99 27.80 0.89
N ASP A 353 20.08 27.47 0.21
CA ASP A 353 20.64 26.11 0.26
C ASP A 353 21.14 25.83 1.69
N ALA A 354 21.12 24.57 2.13
CA ALA A 354 21.39 24.14 3.51
C ALA A 354 22.77 24.55 4.09
N HIS A 355 23.65 25.16 3.27
CA HIS A 355 25.00 25.59 3.65
C HIS A 355 25.28 27.09 3.40
N THR A 356 24.26 27.89 3.07
CA THR A 356 24.44 29.33 2.83
C THR A 356 24.21 30.12 4.13
N PRO A 357 25.22 30.87 4.66
CA PRO A 357 25.00 31.78 5.77
C PRO A 357 23.90 32.77 5.43
N ASN A 358 23.00 33.04 6.37
CA ASN A 358 21.89 33.95 6.17
C ASN A 358 22.43 35.39 6.05
N ALA A 359 22.84 35.78 4.84
CA ALA A 359 23.61 37.01 4.59
C ALA A 359 22.76 38.30 4.68
N SER A 360 21.46 38.20 4.95
CA SER A 360 20.60 39.37 5.11
C SER A 360 19.44 39.07 6.08
N PRO A 361 19.16 39.94 7.06
CA PRO A 361 18.07 39.76 8.01
C PRO A 361 16.72 40.14 7.38
N ARG A 362 16.34 39.50 6.27
CA ARG A 362 15.01 39.68 5.68
C ARG A 362 13.97 38.91 6.48
N THR A 363 12.83 39.53 6.74
CA THR A 363 11.71 38.84 7.39
C THR A 363 11.05 37.88 6.40
N CYS A 364 10.41 36.82 6.90
CA CYS A 364 9.66 35.90 6.03
C CYS A 364 8.57 36.64 5.25
N ALA A 365 7.90 37.61 5.87
CA ALA A 365 6.88 38.43 5.22
C ALA A 365 7.43 39.22 4.03
N GLU A 366 8.60 39.86 4.21
CA GLU A 366 9.26 40.61 3.13
C GLU A 366 9.71 39.68 1.98
N THR A 367 10.27 38.51 2.30
CA THR A 367 10.67 37.53 1.29
C THR A 367 9.46 37.02 0.50
N THR A 368 8.36 36.68 1.17
CA THR A 368 7.12 36.24 0.50
C THR A 368 6.51 37.35 -0.36
N ALA A 369 6.44 38.59 0.12
CA ALA A 369 5.92 39.72 -0.65
C ALA A 369 6.76 39.99 -1.91
N ASN A 370 8.09 39.97 -1.79
CA ASN A 370 8.98 40.10 -2.94
C ASN A 370 8.82 38.94 -3.93
N ALA A 371 8.59 37.73 -3.44
CA ALA A 371 8.40 36.56 -4.28
C ALA A 371 7.12 36.66 -5.11
N VAL A 372 6.02 37.06 -4.49
CA VAL A 372 4.75 37.35 -5.18
C VAL A 372 4.95 38.42 -6.25
N ALA A 373 5.53 39.56 -5.88
CA ALA A 373 5.76 40.66 -6.82
C ALA A 373 6.68 40.23 -7.99
N THR A 374 7.71 39.43 -7.73
CA THR A 374 8.61 38.92 -8.76
C THR A 374 7.89 38.01 -9.76
N ALA A 375 7.03 37.11 -9.29
CA ALA A 375 6.21 36.27 -10.17
C ALA A 375 5.20 37.09 -10.99
N GLU A 376 4.65 38.16 -10.41
CA GLU A 376 3.71 39.06 -11.10
C GLU A 376 4.38 39.91 -12.18
N ILE A 377 5.61 40.38 -11.94
CA ILE A 377 6.41 41.12 -12.92
C ILE A 377 6.85 40.18 -14.06
N GLY A 378 7.28 38.97 -13.70
CA GLY A 378 7.78 37.97 -14.64
C GLY A 378 9.11 38.35 -15.30
N ASN A 379 9.48 37.62 -16.35
CA ASN A 379 10.71 37.83 -17.14
C ASN A 379 10.45 38.29 -18.59
N GLY A 380 9.24 38.77 -18.90
CA GLY A 380 8.85 39.21 -20.25
C GLY A 380 8.31 38.12 -21.17
N GLY A 381 8.16 36.87 -20.69
CA GLY A 381 7.43 35.80 -21.37
C GLY A 381 5.90 35.92 -21.26
N PRO A 382 5.14 35.00 -21.88
CA PRO A 382 3.68 34.96 -21.79
C PRO A 382 3.23 34.76 -20.34
N ALA A 383 2.36 35.66 -19.88
CA ALA A 383 1.82 35.64 -18.54
C ALA A 383 0.65 34.64 -18.44
N PRO A 384 0.53 33.88 -17.34
CA PRO A 384 -0.60 32.99 -17.13
C PRO A 384 -1.89 33.79 -16.93
N SER A 385 -3.02 33.26 -17.39
CA SER A 385 -4.34 33.90 -17.26
C SER A 385 -4.84 33.98 -15.82
N GLY A 386 -4.22 33.21 -14.93
CA GLY A 386 -4.49 33.19 -13.50
C GLY A 386 -3.36 32.49 -12.74
N ARG A 387 -3.17 32.85 -11.48
CA ARG A 387 -2.09 32.32 -10.65
C ARG A 387 -2.61 31.86 -9.30
N VAL A 388 -2.16 30.69 -8.86
CA VAL A 388 -2.35 30.18 -7.50
C VAL A 388 -0.98 30.08 -6.84
N PHE A 389 -0.79 30.72 -5.70
CA PHE A 389 0.45 30.61 -4.94
C PHE A 389 0.38 29.42 -3.98
N SER A 390 1.40 28.56 -4.03
CA SER A 390 1.59 27.47 -3.08
C SER A 390 2.86 27.70 -2.29
N MET A 391 2.77 27.58 -0.97
CA MET A 391 3.88 27.75 -0.05
C MET A 391 3.83 26.64 0.99
N ALA A 392 4.63 25.59 0.77
CA ALA A 392 4.72 24.42 1.64
C ALA A 392 5.89 24.54 2.64
N VAL A 393 6.13 25.74 3.16
CA VAL A 393 7.23 26.04 4.07
C VAL A 393 6.72 26.70 5.34
N THR A 394 7.20 26.24 6.49
CA THR A 394 6.85 26.78 7.81
C THR A 394 8.12 27.18 8.56
N ARG A 395 8.05 28.27 9.34
CA ARG A 395 9.13 28.65 10.25
C ARG A 395 8.81 28.16 11.65
N GLU A 396 9.77 27.53 12.32
CA GLU A 396 9.66 27.26 13.75
C GLU A 396 9.57 28.59 14.51
N SER A 397 8.47 28.78 15.25
CA SER A 397 8.40 29.79 16.29
C SER A 397 9.41 29.41 17.36
N GLY A 398 10.38 30.28 17.66
CA GLY A 398 11.30 30.07 18.79
C GLY A 398 10.53 29.88 20.10
N GLU A 399 11.21 29.39 21.15
CA GLU A 399 10.62 29.14 22.48
C GLU A 399 9.85 30.38 22.97
N GLY A 400 8.54 30.33 22.78
CA GLY A 400 7.55 31.24 23.30
C GLY A 400 6.52 30.40 24.03
N GLU A 401 6.39 30.65 25.33
CA GLU A 401 5.40 30.06 26.22
C GLU A 401 4.02 29.99 25.53
N ASN A 402 3.57 28.79 25.19
CA ASN A 402 2.23 28.26 25.45
C ASN A 402 1.98 27.01 24.59
N GLY A 403 2.07 25.84 25.23
CA GLY A 403 1.69 24.56 24.64
C GLY A 403 2.51 23.39 25.14
N ARG A 404 2.40 23.07 26.44
CA ARG A 404 3.07 21.92 27.07
C ARG A 404 2.92 20.64 26.23
N ARG A 405 4.04 20.03 25.84
CA ARG A 405 4.16 18.56 25.80
C ARG A 405 5.29 18.14 26.73
N HIS A 406 4.91 17.59 27.88
CA HIS A 406 5.80 16.79 28.72
C HIS A 406 6.41 15.69 27.85
N ARG A 407 7.73 15.65 27.75
CA ARG A 407 8.47 14.44 27.39
C ARG A 407 9.19 13.99 28.66
N ASP A 408 8.68 12.97 29.30
CA ASP A 408 9.48 12.15 30.21
C ASP A 408 10.21 11.09 29.36
N PRO A 409 11.52 10.92 29.52
CA PRO A 409 12.20 9.69 29.14
C PRO A 409 12.49 8.87 30.40
N VAL A 410 11.78 7.74 30.57
CA VAL A 410 12.22 6.68 31.47
C VAL A 410 12.76 5.54 30.62
N VAL A 411 14.09 5.42 30.57
CA VAL A 411 14.76 4.14 30.28
C VAL A 411 15.77 3.92 31.41
N GLY A 412 15.44 2.97 32.28
CA GLY A 412 16.33 2.49 33.32
C GLY A 412 17.35 1.50 32.78
N HIS A 413 18.55 1.53 33.35
CA HIS A 413 19.50 0.43 33.31
C HIS A 413 19.85 -0.03 34.74
N PRO A 414 20.00 -1.34 34.99
CA PRO A 414 20.14 -1.88 36.33
C PRO A 414 21.61 -1.88 36.77
N GLY A 415 21.90 -1.21 37.90
CA GLY A 415 23.17 -1.31 38.62
C GLY A 415 22.90 -1.56 40.10
N ARG A 416 23.23 -2.78 40.56
CA ARG A 416 23.11 -3.24 41.96
C ARG A 416 24.18 -2.59 42.89
N PRO A 417 24.05 -2.73 44.23
CA PRO A 417 24.21 -1.62 45.18
C PRO A 417 25.50 -1.63 46.02
N GLY A 418 25.83 -0.44 46.55
CA GLY A 418 26.24 -0.24 47.95
C GLY A 418 27.73 -0.33 48.30
N SER A 419 28.32 0.80 48.74
CA SER A 419 28.92 0.88 50.08
C SER A 419 29.32 2.32 50.49
N ARG A 420 28.72 2.75 51.61
CA ARG A 420 29.26 3.52 52.76
C ARG A 420 30.18 4.73 52.50
N HIS A 421 29.66 5.92 52.84
CA HIS A 421 30.47 7.05 53.31
C HIS A 421 30.63 7.01 54.84
N GLY A 422 31.88 6.98 55.29
CA GLY A 422 32.30 7.16 56.67
C GLY A 422 32.59 8.64 56.97
N ARG A 423 32.19 9.07 58.16
CA ARG A 423 32.29 10.42 58.71
C ARG A 423 33.74 10.85 58.95
N HIS A 424 34.04 12.11 58.67
CA HIS A 424 35.13 12.86 59.30
C HIS A 424 34.60 13.64 60.52
N ARG A 425 35.27 13.48 61.66
CA ARG A 425 35.37 14.39 62.82
C ARG A 425 36.77 15.04 62.76
N PRO A 426 37.15 16.04 63.60
CA PRO A 426 36.40 16.76 64.65
C PRO A 426 36.51 18.30 64.56
N GLY A 427 35.78 19.01 65.43
CA GLY A 427 35.81 20.44 65.64
C GLY A 427 34.60 20.88 66.42
#